data_AF-A0A7U6QNJ8-F1
#
_entry.id   AF-A0A7U6QNJ8-F1
#
_cell.length_a   1.000
_cell.length_b   1.000
_cell.length_c   1.000
_cell.angle_alpha   90.00
_cell.angle_beta   90.00
_cell.angle_gamma   90.00
#
_symmetry.space_group_name_H-M   'P 1'
#
loop_
_entity.id
_entity.type
_entity.pdbx_description
1 polymer ?
#
loop_
_entity_poly.entity_id
_entity_poly.type
_entity_poly.pdbx_seq_one_letter_code
_entity_poly.pdbx_strand_id
1 'polypeptide(L)'
;MPSKPEDLKNHRYLHYSYMEKYGKEDIYQWLDATNQLSPELSSNNGDLLVNAAVAGAGIALQPTFIASEALSKGKLMMVLPDYEPETLGLYAVYAHRKLLPHKIRCFIDFIEGYYGSPPYWDESIQHL
;
A
#
# COMPACT_ATOMS: atom_id res chain seq x y z
N MET A 1 15.75 -2.13 -13.18
CA MET A 1 14.88 -1.32 -12.30
C MET A 1 13.99 -0.49 -13.19
N PRO A 2 12.68 -0.40 -12.92
CA PRO A 2 11.76 0.37 -13.74
C PRO A 2 12.03 1.88 -13.57
N SER A 3 12.03 2.61 -14.68
CA SER A 3 12.26 4.07 -14.74
C SER A 3 10.99 4.86 -15.09
N LYS A 4 10.03 4.17 -15.70
CA LYS A 4 8.69 4.65 -16.03
C LYS A 4 7.68 3.51 -15.84
N PRO A 5 6.38 3.79 -15.68
CA PRO A 5 5.37 2.75 -15.48
C PRO A 5 5.39 1.65 -16.55
N GLU A 6 5.79 1.94 -17.80
CA GLU A 6 5.83 0.96 -18.92
C GLU A 6 6.72 -0.22 -18.60
N ASP A 7 7.80 0.07 -17.88
CA ASP A 7 8.85 -0.89 -17.58
C ASP A 7 8.33 -1.99 -16.65
N LEU A 8 7.25 -1.74 -15.88
CA LEU A 8 6.63 -2.71 -14.97
C LEU A 8 6.20 -3.99 -15.68
N LYS A 9 5.85 -3.93 -16.97
CA LYS A 9 5.46 -5.11 -17.78
C LYS A 9 6.56 -6.17 -17.86
N ASN A 10 7.81 -5.79 -17.62
CA ASN A 10 8.97 -6.69 -17.64
C ASN A 10 9.38 -7.18 -16.23
N HIS A 11 8.59 -6.86 -15.20
CA HIS A 11 8.88 -7.20 -13.81
C HIS A 11 7.81 -8.14 -13.24
N ARG A 12 8.19 -8.96 -12.25
CA ARG A 12 7.26 -9.80 -11.50
C ARG A 12 6.44 -8.90 -10.57
N TYR A 13 5.12 -8.91 -10.72
CA TYR A 13 4.22 -8.18 -9.82
C TYR A 13 3.62 -9.11 -8.76
N LEU A 14 3.75 -8.74 -7.49
CA LEU A 14 3.18 -9.44 -6.35
C LEU A 14 1.81 -8.83 -6.05
N HIS A 15 0.75 -9.52 -6.48
CA HIS A 15 -0.59 -8.95 -6.55
C HIS A 15 -1.33 -9.04 -5.22
N TYR A 16 -1.82 -7.88 -4.74
CA TYR A 16 -2.78 -7.85 -3.64
C TYR A 16 -4.19 -8.15 -4.15
N SER A 17 -4.79 -9.26 -3.69
CA SER A 17 -6.00 -9.82 -4.31
C SER A 17 -7.28 -9.00 -4.12
N TYR A 18 -7.29 -8.03 -3.21
CA TYR A 18 -8.40 -7.08 -3.05
C TYR A 18 -8.18 -5.74 -3.76
N MET A 19 -7.04 -5.57 -4.43
CA MET A 19 -6.84 -4.42 -5.31
C MET A 19 -7.74 -4.60 -6.54
N GLU A 20 -8.69 -3.69 -6.71
CA GLU A 20 -9.58 -3.72 -7.88
C GLU A 20 -8.75 -3.56 -9.16
N LYS A 21 -9.09 -4.36 -10.18
CA LYS A 21 -8.45 -4.30 -11.52
C LYS A 21 -8.68 -2.99 -12.28
N TYR A 22 -9.45 -2.06 -11.71
CA TYR A 22 -9.97 -0.87 -12.41
C TYR A 22 -9.94 0.38 -11.55
N GLY A 23 -8.87 0.58 -10.76
CA GLY A 23 -8.57 1.92 -10.29
C GLY A 23 -8.54 2.89 -11.48
N LYS A 24 -9.13 4.08 -11.33
CA LYS A 24 -9.21 5.07 -12.41
C LYS A 24 -7.84 5.61 -12.82
N GLU A 25 -6.85 5.47 -11.95
CA GLU A 25 -5.50 5.92 -12.19
C GLU A 25 -4.72 4.97 -13.09
N ASP A 26 -3.80 5.56 -13.83
CA ASP A 26 -2.98 4.84 -14.79
C ASP A 26 -2.26 3.67 -14.12
N ILE A 27 -1.58 3.84 -12.99
CA ILE A 27 -0.76 2.78 -12.35
C ILE A 27 -1.46 1.41 -12.20
N TYR A 28 -2.75 1.36 -11.91
CA TYR A 28 -3.51 0.10 -11.77
C TYR A 28 -3.60 -0.67 -13.10
N GLN A 29 -3.74 0.03 -14.23
CA GLN A 29 -3.79 -0.60 -15.55
C GLN A 29 -2.44 -1.24 -15.92
N TRP A 30 -1.34 -0.69 -15.41
CA TRP A 30 0.02 -1.10 -15.75
C TRP A 30 0.41 -2.31 -14.91
N LEU A 31 -0.02 -2.32 -13.65
CA LEU A 31 0.04 -3.48 -12.77
C LEU A 31 -0.84 -4.63 -13.29
N ASP A 32 -2.03 -4.36 -13.82
CA ASP A 32 -2.88 -5.41 -14.42
C ASP A 32 -2.26 -5.98 -15.71
N ALA A 33 -1.70 -5.13 -16.59
CA ALA A 33 -0.98 -5.59 -17.78
C ALA A 33 0.21 -6.51 -17.41
N THR A 34 0.86 -6.25 -16.28
CA THR A 34 1.93 -7.08 -15.74
C THR A 34 1.39 -8.40 -15.18
N ASN A 35 0.26 -8.36 -14.47
CA ASN A 35 -0.40 -9.52 -13.87
C ASN A 35 -0.93 -10.51 -14.92
N GLN A 36 -1.35 -10.02 -16.09
CA GLN A 36 -1.79 -10.87 -17.21
C GLN A 36 -0.66 -11.68 -17.84
N LEU A 37 0.59 -11.23 -17.70
CA LEU A 37 1.75 -11.89 -18.30
C LEU A 37 2.37 -12.95 -17.37
N SER A 38 2.30 -12.80 -16.04
CA SER A 38 2.84 -13.78 -15.06
C SER A 38 2.37 -13.51 -13.60
N PRO A 39 1.21 -14.05 -13.14
CA PRO A 39 0.83 -13.95 -11.73
C PRO A 39 1.53 -15.06 -10.93
N GLU A 40 2.78 -14.85 -10.52
CA GLU A 40 3.50 -15.87 -9.74
C GLU A 40 3.17 -15.83 -8.24
N LEU A 41 2.59 -14.74 -7.72
CA LEU A 41 2.10 -14.66 -6.34
C LEU A 41 0.95 -13.65 -6.20
N SER A 42 -0.19 -14.13 -5.72
CA SER A 42 -1.36 -13.33 -5.37
C SER A 42 -1.77 -13.63 -3.93
N SER A 43 -2.03 -12.59 -3.13
CA SER A 43 -2.40 -12.73 -1.72
C SER A 43 -3.28 -11.59 -1.22
N ASN A 44 -4.14 -11.87 -0.24
CA ASN A 44 -4.90 -10.86 0.51
C ASN A 44 -4.15 -10.38 1.77
N ASN A 45 -2.87 -10.71 1.92
CA ASN A 45 -2.05 -10.32 3.06
C ASN A 45 -0.86 -9.48 2.58
N GLY A 46 -0.85 -8.20 2.94
CA GLY A 46 0.21 -7.26 2.57
C GLY A 46 1.57 -7.62 3.18
N ASP A 47 1.62 -8.07 4.43
CA ASP A 47 2.87 -8.50 5.10
C ASP A 47 3.54 -9.65 4.34
N LEU A 48 2.74 -10.60 3.82
CA LEU A 48 3.26 -11.70 3.01
C LEU A 48 3.90 -11.17 1.73
N LEU A 49 3.25 -10.23 1.05
CA LEU A 49 3.76 -9.65 -0.20
C LEU A 49 5.02 -8.80 0.04
N VAL A 50 5.08 -8.05 1.14
CA VAL A 50 6.30 -7.32 1.55
C VAL A 50 7.44 -8.28 1.84
N ASN A 51 7.21 -9.36 2.60
CA ASN A 51 8.23 -10.35 2.87
C ASN A 51 8.71 -11.07 1.61
N ALA A 52 7.81 -11.35 0.66
CA ALA A 52 8.16 -11.91 -0.64
C ALA A 52 9.00 -10.93 -1.47
N ALA A 53 8.67 -9.63 -1.47
CA ALA A 53 9.45 -8.59 -2.13
C ALA A 53 10.87 -8.48 -1.52
N VAL A 54 10.98 -8.51 -0.19
CA VAL A 54 12.26 -8.54 0.54
C VAL A 54 13.10 -9.76 0.14
N ALA A 55 12.46 -10.90 -0.14
CA ALA A 55 13.12 -12.11 -0.64
C ALA A 55 13.46 -12.07 -2.14
N GLY A 56 13.20 -10.95 -2.83
CA GLY A 56 13.48 -10.78 -4.26
C GLY A 56 12.44 -11.39 -5.20
N ALA A 57 11.24 -11.70 -4.71
CA ALA A 57 10.20 -12.33 -5.52
C ALA A 57 9.61 -11.38 -6.59
N GLY A 58 9.69 -10.06 -6.40
CA GLY A 58 9.14 -9.09 -7.34
C GLY A 58 8.89 -7.71 -6.74
N ILE A 59 8.07 -6.93 -7.44
CA ILE A 59 7.60 -5.60 -7.04
C ILE A 59 6.21 -5.74 -6.43
N ALA A 60 5.94 -5.03 -5.33
CA ALA A 60 4.63 -4.98 -4.69
C ALA A 60 4.20 -3.51 -4.53
N LEU A 61 2.94 -3.21 -4.84
CA LEU A 61 2.30 -1.96 -4.46
C LEU A 61 1.64 -2.18 -3.10
N GLN A 62 2.15 -1.51 -2.06
CA GLN A 62 1.72 -1.72 -0.67
C GLN A 62 1.68 -0.39 0.09
N PRO A 63 0.76 -0.23 1.06
CA PRO A 63 0.77 0.90 1.97
C PRO A 63 2.06 0.99 2.78
N THR A 64 2.48 2.21 3.09
CA THR A 64 3.72 2.47 3.84
C THR A 64 3.68 1.93 5.26
N PHE A 65 2.50 1.81 5.90
CA PHE A 65 2.40 1.21 7.24
C PHE A 65 2.85 -0.26 7.30
N ILE A 66 2.88 -0.97 6.15
CA ILE A 66 3.41 -2.34 6.04
C ILE A 66 4.88 -2.30 5.59
N ALA A 67 5.20 -1.45 4.60
CA ALA A 67 6.51 -1.46 3.95
C ALA A 67 7.60 -0.65 4.70
N SER A 68 7.23 0.30 5.55
CA SER A 68 8.13 1.30 6.16
C SER A 68 9.31 0.67 6.90
N GLU A 69 9.10 -0.41 7.66
CA GLU A 69 10.20 -1.08 8.37
C GLU A 69 11.23 -1.67 7.40
N ALA A 70 10.78 -2.27 6.30
CA ALA A 70 11.67 -2.86 5.30
C ALA A 70 12.39 -1.78 4.48
N LEU A 71 11.71 -0.67 4.16
CA LEU A 71 12.27 0.49 3.49
C LEU A 71 13.34 1.19 4.34
N SER A 72 13.03 1.52 5.59
CA SER A 72 13.97 2.18 6.52
C SER A 72 15.22 1.34 6.81
N LYS A 73 15.10 0.01 6.75
CA LYS A 73 16.23 -0.93 6.90
C LYS A 73 17.00 -1.20 5.60
N GLY A 74 16.62 -0.57 4.48
CA GLY A 74 17.23 -0.77 3.17
C GLY A 74 17.02 -2.17 2.58
N LYS A 75 16.02 -2.92 3.08
CA LYS A 75 15.64 -4.23 2.55
C LYS A 75 14.73 -4.13 1.32
N LEU A 76 14.00 -3.03 1.23
CA LEU A 76 13.23 -2.63 0.05
C LEU A 76 13.72 -1.26 -0.43
N MET A 77 13.43 -0.96 -1.70
CA MET A 77 13.60 0.37 -2.27
C MET A 77 12.29 0.80 -2.94
N MET A 78 11.96 2.08 -2.86
CA MET A 78 10.86 2.65 -3.62
C MET A 78 11.23 2.67 -5.11
N VAL A 79 10.26 2.37 -5.97
CA VAL A 79 10.40 2.47 -7.42
C VAL A 79 9.29 3.35 -7.96
N LEU A 80 9.59 4.14 -8.99
CA LEU A 80 8.64 5.08 -9.60
C LEU A 80 8.00 6.07 -8.58
N PRO A 81 8.78 6.76 -7.72
CA PRO A 81 8.24 7.67 -6.70
C PRO A 81 7.37 8.79 -7.29
N ASP A 82 7.67 9.23 -8.52
CA ASP A 82 6.88 10.26 -9.23
C ASP A 82 5.52 9.77 -9.75
N TYR A 83 5.20 8.49 -9.58
CA TYR A 83 3.99 7.83 -10.06
C TYR A 83 3.18 7.18 -8.92
N GLU A 84 3.30 7.71 -7.71
CA GLU A 84 2.54 7.23 -6.55
C GLU A 84 1.02 7.35 -6.78
N PRO A 85 0.22 6.31 -6.47
CA PRO A 85 -1.23 6.40 -6.56
C PRO A 85 -1.83 7.36 -5.53
N GLU A 86 -3.09 7.76 -5.72
CA GLU A 86 -3.80 8.53 -4.69
C GLU A 86 -3.82 7.79 -3.35
N THR A 87 -3.59 8.54 -2.28
CA THR A 87 -3.59 8.00 -0.92
C THR A 87 -4.96 7.43 -0.56
N LEU A 88 -4.98 6.19 -0.09
CA LEU A 88 -6.21 5.57 0.42
C LEU A 88 -6.61 6.17 1.77
N GLY A 89 -7.89 6.48 1.93
CA GLY A 89 -8.44 6.93 3.21
C GLY A 89 -8.56 5.80 4.23
N LEU A 90 -8.24 6.09 5.50
CA LEU A 90 -8.57 5.23 6.63
C LEU A 90 -9.91 5.66 7.22
N TYR A 91 -10.89 4.76 7.22
CA TYR A 91 -12.26 5.07 7.65
C TYR A 91 -12.65 4.30 8.92
N ALA A 92 -13.21 5.01 9.90
CA ALA A 92 -13.90 4.40 11.03
C ALA A 92 -15.35 4.11 10.65
N VAL A 93 -15.69 2.84 10.41
CA VAL A 93 -17.05 2.42 10.02
C VAL A 93 -17.80 1.88 11.23
N TYR A 94 -18.98 2.45 11.52
CA TYR A 94 -19.85 2.03 12.61
C TYR A 94 -21.32 2.12 12.21
N ALA A 95 -22.17 1.30 12.83
CA ALA A 95 -23.60 1.28 12.53
C ALA A 95 -24.24 2.64 12.83
N HIS A 96 -25.01 3.16 11.88
CA HIS A 96 -25.79 4.38 12.07
C HIS A 96 -26.83 4.16 13.18
N ARG A 97 -26.72 4.91 14.28
CA ARG A 97 -27.65 4.87 15.41
C ARG A 97 -28.04 6.29 15.77
N LYS A 98 -29.29 6.49 16.22
CA LYS A 98 -29.84 7.80 16.61
C LYS A 98 -28.99 8.50 17.70
N LEU A 99 -28.32 7.72 18.55
CA LEU A 99 -27.36 8.18 19.54
C LEU A 99 -26.08 7.34 19.41
N LEU A 100 -24.96 7.98 19.11
CA LEU A 100 -23.64 7.33 19.12
C LEU A 100 -23.21 7.10 20.57
N PRO A 101 -22.88 5.87 20.99
CA PRO A 101 -22.41 5.63 22.36
C PRO A 101 -21.14 6.42 22.65
N HIS A 102 -21.05 7.05 23.83
CA HIS A 102 -19.92 7.91 24.20
C HIS A 102 -18.56 7.21 24.05
N LYS A 103 -18.46 5.93 24.44
CA LYS A 103 -17.25 5.11 24.26
C LYS A 103 -16.75 5.05 22.81
N ILE A 104 -17.66 5.05 21.82
CA ILE A 104 -17.29 5.02 20.40
C ILE A 104 -16.77 6.38 19.98
N ARG A 105 -17.41 7.47 20.43
CA ARG A 105 -16.92 8.83 20.16
C ARG A 105 -15.51 9.04 20.73
N CYS A 106 -15.29 8.70 22.00
CA CYS A 106 -13.97 8.79 22.62
C CYS A 106 -12.92 7.97 21.89
N PHE A 107 -13.28 6.78 21.40
CA PHE A 107 -12.35 5.96 20.60
C PHE A 107 -12.01 6.62 19.26
N ILE A 108 -13.00 7.18 18.56
CA ILE A 108 -12.79 7.93 17.30
C ILE A 108 -11.88 9.14 17.54
N ASP A 109 -12.16 9.93 18.60
CA ASP A 109 -11.35 11.10 18.97
C ASP A 109 -9.90 10.70 19.28
N PHE A 110 -9.70 9.55 19.93
CA PHE A 110 -8.38 9.03 20.22
C PHE A 110 -7.63 8.64 18.94
N ILE A 111 -8.24 7.84 18.05
CA ILE A 111 -7.54 7.35 16.85
C ILE A 111 -7.28 8.45 15.82
N GLU A 112 -8.09 9.51 15.79
CA GLU A 112 -7.88 10.67 14.91
C GLU A 112 -6.54 11.36 15.20
N GLY A 113 -6.17 11.50 16.49
CA GLY A 113 -4.88 12.05 16.89
C GLY A 113 -3.74 11.04 17.03
N TYR A 114 -4.04 9.74 17.00
CA TYR A 114 -3.05 8.69 17.33
C TYR A 114 -1.98 8.52 16.24
N TYR A 115 -2.38 8.53 14.97
CA TYR A 115 -1.46 8.20 13.87
C TYR A 115 -0.54 9.35 13.49
N GLY A 116 -1.02 10.60 13.58
CA GLY A 116 -0.27 11.80 13.20
C GLY A 116 -0.40 12.17 11.71
N SER A 117 0.18 13.30 11.33
CA SER A 117 0.29 13.75 9.94
C SER A 117 1.65 14.47 9.72
N PRO A 118 2.61 13.85 9.01
CA PRO A 118 2.56 12.49 8.46
C PRO A 118 2.50 11.43 9.58
N PRO A 119 2.03 10.21 9.29
CA PRO A 119 1.94 9.18 10.32
C PRO A 119 3.33 8.74 10.80
N TYR A 120 3.45 8.29 12.05
CA TYR A 120 4.75 8.04 12.69
C TYR A 120 5.64 7.01 11.96
N TRP A 121 5.07 6.08 11.20
CA TRP A 121 5.84 5.12 10.40
C TRP A 121 6.50 5.78 9.18
N ASP A 122 5.91 6.85 8.64
CA ASP A 122 6.45 7.54 7.46
C ASP A 122 7.63 8.45 7.82
N GLU A 123 7.77 8.88 9.07
CA GLU A 123 8.91 9.71 9.54
C GLU A 123 10.27 9.10 9.16
N SER A 124 10.38 7.77 9.21
CA SER A 124 11.62 7.05 8.92
C SER A 124 11.96 6.93 7.43
N ILE A 125 11.02 7.27 6.54
CA ILE A 125 11.17 7.12 5.08
C ILE A 125 10.98 8.43 4.31
N GLN A 126 10.82 9.57 4.97
CA GLN A 126 10.65 10.90 4.34
C GLN A 126 11.78 11.34 3.39
N HIS A 127 12.92 10.67 3.43
CA HIS A 127 14.11 10.99 2.65
C HIS A 127 14.30 10.06 1.44
N LEU A 128 13.41 9.07 1.26
CA LEU A 128 13.37 8.14 0.13
C LEU A 128 12.53 8.73 -1.00
#